data_AF-A0A1D9BDW9-F1
#
_entry.id   AF-A0A1D9BDW9-F1
#
_cell.length_a   1.000
_cell.length_b   1.000
_cell.length_c   1.000
_cell.angle_alpha   90.00
_cell.angle_beta   90.00
_cell.angle_gamma   90.00
#
_symmetry.space_group_name_H-M   'P 1'
#
loop_
_entity.id
_entity.type
_entity.pdbx_description
1 polymer ?
#
loop_
_entity_poly.entity_id
_entity_poly.type
_entity_poly.pdbx_seq_one_letter_code
_entity_poly.pdbx_strand_id
1 'polypeptide(L)'
;MLEALIGILLMAAIGLGLTYAASRAAVAQRYTNTQNIVVSAIREQLVSMANLSAKCGNTIQVSVAANKNINFTVNCDPVSIAGKTIKVLSSIENVPDDDSRELLGGDGKIVISATE
;
A
#
# COMPACT_ATOMS: atom_id res chain seq x y z
N MET A 1 45.03 22.14 17.98
CA MET A 1 44.35 21.09 18.76
C MET A 1 42.84 21.35 18.90
N LEU A 2 42.41 22.54 19.35
CA LEU A 2 40.98 22.90 19.44
C LEU A 2 40.23 22.82 18.08
N GLU A 3 40.89 23.25 17.01
CA GLU A 3 40.33 23.24 15.65
C GLU A 3 40.04 21.82 15.14
N ALA A 4 40.93 20.87 15.46
CA ALA A 4 40.73 19.45 15.13
C ALA A 4 39.55 18.84 15.92
N LEU A 5 39.35 19.26 17.17
CA LEU A 5 38.20 18.85 17.98
C LEU A 5 36.87 19.33 17.38
N ILE A 6 36.83 20.59 16.94
CA ILE A 6 35.66 21.18 16.26
C ILE A 6 35.37 20.45 14.93
N GLY A 7 36.41 20.11 14.16
CA GLY A 7 36.26 19.39 12.90
C GLY A 7 35.66 17.99 13.07
N ILE A 8 36.13 17.24 14.07
CA ILE A 8 35.59 15.90 14.39
C ILE A 8 34.14 16.01 14.87
N LEU A 9 33.81 17.01 15.70
CA LEU A 9 32.45 17.23 16.20
C LEU A 9 31.47 17.58 15.07
N LEU A 10 31.87 18.44 14.13
CA LEU A 10 31.04 18.76 12.96
C LEU A 10 30.80 17.53 12.07
N MET A 11 31.85 16.75 11.79
CA MET A 11 31.70 15.53 11.00
C MET A 11 30.82 14.49 11.70
N ALA A 12 30.92 14.36 13.03
CA ALA A 12 30.04 13.49 13.81
C ALA A 12 28.56 13.94 13.74
N ALA A 13 28.29 15.25 13.87
CA ALA A 13 26.95 15.80 13.77
C ALA A 13 26.34 15.59 12.36
N ILE A 14 27.13 15.80 11.31
CA ILE A 14 26.71 15.56 9.92
C ILE A 14 26.45 14.07 9.70
N GLY A 15 27.33 13.20 10.19
CA GLY A 15 27.17 11.74 10.10
C GLY A 15 25.87 11.26 10.75
N LEU A 16 25.56 11.74 11.96
CA LEU A 16 24.31 11.43 12.65
C LEU A 16 23.07 11.91 11.87
N GLY A 17 23.12 13.13 11.33
CA GLY A 17 22.06 13.66 10.49
C GLY A 17 21.81 12.83 9.23
N LEU A 18 22.88 12.41 8.56
CA LEU A 18 22.82 11.56 7.36
C LEU A 18 22.26 10.16 7.69
N THR A 19 22.70 9.52 8.76
CA THR A 19 22.17 8.22 9.17
C THR A 19 20.67 8.29 9.47
N TYR A 20 20.23 9.35 10.15
CA TYR A 20 18.81 9.57 10.42
C TYR A 20 18.00 9.75 9.12
N ALA A 21 18.47 10.61 8.21
CA ALA A 21 17.80 10.80 6.92
C ALA A 21 17.76 9.50 6.09
N ALA A 22 18.87 8.77 6.03
CA ALA A 22 18.97 7.49 5.32
C ALA A 22 18.01 6.44 5.89
N SER A 23 17.87 6.36 7.22
CA SER A 23 16.94 5.42 7.87
C SER A 23 15.49 5.72 7.48
N ARG A 24 15.09 6.99 7.47
CA ARG A 24 13.74 7.40 7.04
C ARG A 24 13.52 7.14 5.55
N ALA A 25 14.52 7.42 4.71
CA ALA A 25 14.45 7.15 3.28
C ALA A 25 14.28 5.65 2.99
N ALA A 26 15.02 4.78 3.69
CA ALA A 26 14.91 3.33 3.54
C ALA A 26 13.53 2.82 3.95
N VAL A 27 12.98 3.31 5.07
CA VAL A 27 11.63 2.97 5.52
C VAL A 27 10.57 3.45 4.51
N ALA A 28 10.69 4.68 4.00
CA ALA A 28 9.79 5.20 2.97
C ALA A 28 9.85 4.36 1.69
N GLN A 29 11.05 3.98 1.25
CA GLN A 29 11.22 3.12 0.07
C GLN A 29 10.60 1.74 0.28
N ARG A 30 10.71 1.15 1.48
CA ARG A 30 10.04 -0.11 1.81
C ARG A 30 8.53 0.00 1.66
N TYR A 31 7.92 1.03 2.26
CA TYR A 31 6.47 1.24 2.17
C TYR A 31 6.00 1.44 0.72
N THR A 32 6.70 2.26 -0.07
CA THR A 32 6.34 2.47 -1.49
C THR A 32 6.42 1.16 -2.29
N ASN A 33 7.44 0.33 -2.07
CA ASN A 33 7.55 -0.97 -2.73
C ASN A 33 6.41 -1.90 -2.33
N THR A 34 6.10 -1.98 -1.03
CA THR A 34 5.00 -2.80 -0.52
C THR A 34 3.65 -2.36 -1.09
N GLN A 35 3.37 -1.06 -1.12
CA GLN A 35 2.14 -0.53 -1.71
C GLN A 35 2.04 -0.86 -3.21
N ASN A 36 3.14 -0.77 -3.96
CA ASN A 36 3.16 -1.11 -5.38
C ASN A 36 2.93 -2.62 -5.62
N ILE A 37 3.53 -3.49 -4.81
CA ILE A 37 3.31 -4.94 -4.86
C ILE A 37 1.83 -5.25 -4.61
N VAL A 38 1.23 -4.63 -3.58
CA VAL A 38 -0.18 -4.80 -3.26
C VAL A 38 -1.08 -4.40 -4.43
N VAL A 39 -0.87 -3.21 -5.00
CA VAL A 39 -1.68 -2.73 -6.13
C VAL A 39 -1.51 -3.65 -7.35
N SER A 40 -0.29 -4.11 -7.64
CA SER A 40 -0.03 -5.07 -8.72
C SER A 40 -0.76 -6.39 -8.50
N ALA A 41 -0.69 -6.94 -7.29
CA ALA A 41 -1.36 -8.19 -6.94
C ALA A 41 -2.89 -8.05 -7.02
N ILE A 42 -3.44 -6.90 -6.59
CA ILE A 42 -4.87 -6.59 -6.77
C ILE A 42 -5.23 -6.57 -8.25
N ARG A 43 -4.44 -5.89 -9.10
CA ARG A 43 -4.67 -5.87 -10.56
C ARG A 43 -4.62 -7.26 -11.16
N GLU A 44 -3.65 -8.08 -10.77
CA GLU A 44 -3.53 -9.45 -11.26
C GLU A 44 -4.74 -10.31 -10.84
N GLN A 45 -5.17 -10.18 -9.58
CA GLN A 45 -6.40 -10.82 -9.10
C GLN A 45 -7.63 -10.36 -9.89
N LEU A 46 -7.76 -9.05 -10.15
CA LEU A 46 -8.87 -8.49 -10.93
C LEU A 46 -8.89 -8.98 -12.38
N VAL A 47 -7.72 -9.09 -13.03
CA VAL A 47 -7.60 -9.55 -14.42
C VAL A 47 -7.80 -11.06 -14.53
N SER A 48 -7.29 -11.84 -13.57
CA SER A 48 -7.48 -13.29 -13.50
C SER A 48 -8.95 -13.67 -13.22
N MET A 49 -9.68 -12.81 -12.52
CA MET A 49 -11.08 -13.03 -12.19
C MET A 49 -12.00 -12.72 -13.38
N ALA A 50 -12.33 -13.77 -14.15
CA ALA A 50 -13.30 -13.70 -15.25
C ALA A 50 -14.70 -13.19 -14.84
N ASN A 51 -15.02 -13.11 -13.54
CA ASN A 51 -16.31 -12.64 -13.01
C ASN A 51 -16.13 -11.71 -11.80
N LEU A 52 -15.72 -10.47 -12.06
CA LEU A 52 -15.67 -9.40 -11.05
C LEU A 52 -17.00 -9.26 -10.27
N SER A 53 -18.12 -9.44 -10.97
CA SER A 53 -19.48 -9.42 -10.45
C SER A 53 -19.76 -10.40 -9.29
N ALA A 54 -19.00 -11.51 -9.20
CA ALA A 54 -19.15 -12.53 -8.16
C ALA A 54 -18.36 -12.19 -6.87
N LYS A 55 -17.37 -11.30 -6.96
CA LYS A 55 -16.56 -10.85 -5.82
C LYS A 55 -16.94 -9.45 -5.31
N CYS A 56 -17.85 -8.76 -5.99
CA CYS A 56 -18.54 -7.60 -5.45
C CYS A 56 -19.23 -7.93 -4.11
N GLY A 57 -18.81 -7.27 -3.03
CA GLY A 57 -19.25 -7.51 -1.66
C GLY A 57 -18.46 -8.59 -0.90
N ASN A 58 -17.43 -9.16 -1.52
CA ASN A 58 -16.57 -10.17 -0.90
C ASN A 58 -15.18 -9.61 -0.59
N THR A 59 -14.49 -10.29 0.34
CA THR A 59 -13.11 -10.01 0.69
C THR A 59 -12.15 -10.81 -0.21
N ILE A 60 -11.09 -10.16 -0.68
CA ILE A 60 -9.95 -10.74 -1.38
C ILE A 60 -8.74 -10.64 -0.45
N GLN A 61 -7.90 -11.67 -0.42
CA GLN A 61 -6.66 -11.64 0.34
C GLN A 61 -5.48 -11.48 -0.60
N VAL A 62 -4.56 -10.58 -0.25
CA VAL A 62 -3.31 -10.37 -0.98
C VAL A 62 -2.16 -10.68 -0.04
N SER A 63 -1.27 -11.58 -0.46
CA SER A 63 -0.06 -11.90 0.29
C SER A 63 1.05 -10.93 -0.11
N VAL A 64 1.62 -10.23 0.88
CA VAL A 64 2.56 -9.12 0.67
C VAL A 64 3.97 -9.46 1.17
N ALA A 65 4.05 -10.39 2.13
CA ALA A 65 5.29 -10.96 2.63
C ALA A 65 5.02 -12.41 3.07
N ALA A 66 6.08 -13.19 3.31
CA ALA A 66 5.96 -14.56 3.79
C ALA A 66 5.09 -14.61 5.06
N ASN A 67 3.87 -15.17 4.93
CA ASN A 67 2.84 -15.29 5.97
C ASN A 67 2.14 -14.00 6.42
N LYS A 68 2.20 -12.91 5.63
CA LYS A 68 1.43 -11.70 5.90
C LYS A 68 0.46 -11.41 4.76
N ASN A 69 -0.83 -11.45 5.10
CA ASN A 69 -1.93 -11.26 4.18
C ASN A 69 -2.70 -10.00 4.56
N ILE A 70 -3.04 -9.18 3.57
CA ILE A 70 -3.90 -8.02 3.74
C ILE A 70 -5.24 -8.34 3.09
N ASN A 71 -6.31 -8.07 3.84
CA ASN A 71 -7.69 -8.32 3.41
C ASN A 71 -8.27 -7.06 2.75
N PHE A 72 -8.82 -7.21 1.56
CA PHE A 72 -9.43 -6.14 0.77
C PHE A 72 -10.90 -6.41 0.52
N THR A 73 -11.75 -5.45 0.78
CA THR A 73 -13.18 -5.50 0.45
C THR A 73 -13.38 -4.88 -0.92
N VAL A 74 -14.04 -5.62 -1.81
CA VAL A 74 -14.38 -5.15 -3.16
C VAL A 74 -15.80 -4.61 -3.16
N ASN A 75 -15.93 -3.31 -3.40
CA ASN A 75 -17.21 -2.64 -3.50
C ASN A 75 -17.57 -2.40 -4.97
N CYS A 76 -18.81 -2.68 -5.33
CA CYS A 76 -19.30 -2.51 -6.70
C CYS A 76 -20.64 -1.79 -6.73
N ASP A 77 -20.82 -1.00 -7.78
CA ASP A 77 -22.06 -0.28 -8.03
C ASP A 77 -22.83 -0.94 -9.20
N PRO A 78 -24.17 -1.07 -9.12
CA PRO A 78 -24.97 -1.59 -10.22
C PRO A 78 -25.23 -0.51 -11.29
N VAL A 79 -24.65 -0.68 -12.49
CA VAL A 79 -24.91 0.18 -13.65
C VAL A 79 -25.81 -0.54 -14.64
N SER A 80 -26.93 0.07 -15.01
CA SER A 80 -27.82 -0.47 -16.05
C SER A 80 -27.59 0.18 -17.40
N ILE A 81 -27.17 -0.61 -18.40
CA ILE A 81 -27.06 -0.19 -19.80
C ILE A 81 -28.08 -0.98 -20.62
N ALA A 82 -28.99 -0.27 -21.31
CA ALA A 82 -30.01 -0.87 -22.19
C ALA A 82 -30.85 -1.99 -21.52
N GLY A 83 -31.18 -1.85 -20.23
CA GLY A 83 -31.97 -2.83 -19.48
C GLY A 83 -31.19 -4.02 -18.92
N LYS A 84 -29.85 -4.07 -19.08
CA LYS A 84 -28.97 -5.04 -18.41
C LYS A 84 -28.20 -4.37 -17.28
N THR A 85 -28.27 -4.94 -16.08
CA THR A 85 -27.50 -4.48 -14.92
C THR A 85 -26.14 -5.18 -14.88
N ILE A 86 -25.08 -4.37 -14.95
CA ILE A 86 -23.68 -4.78 -14.85
C ILE A 86 -23.16 -4.23 -13.52
N LYS A 87 -22.55 -5.10 -12.70
CA LYS A 87 -21.84 -4.62 -11.51
C LYS A 87 -20.48 -4.11 -11.95
N VAL A 88 -20.23 -2.83 -11.78
CA VAL A 88 -18.93 -2.21 -12.03
C VAL A 88 -18.20 -2.03 -10.72
N LEU A 89 -16.88 -2.11 -10.74
CA LEU A 89 -16.07 -1.81 -9.55
C LEU A 89 -16.27 -0.35 -9.17
N SER A 90 -16.53 -0.06 -7.89
CA SER A 90 -16.63 1.30 -7.37
C SER A 90 -15.45 1.63 -6.47
N SER A 91 -15.02 0.68 -5.63
CA SER A 91 -13.85 0.85 -4.77
C SER A 91 -13.28 -0.49 -4.31
N ILE A 92 -11.97 -0.53 -4.06
CA ILE A 92 -11.30 -1.60 -3.31
C ILE A 92 -10.61 -0.95 -2.12
N GLU A 93 -10.99 -1.36 -0.93
CA GLU A 93 -10.46 -0.83 0.32
C GLU A 93 -9.93 -1.97 1.18
N ASN A 94 -8.75 -1.81 1.77
CA ASN A 94 -8.29 -2.76 2.77
C ASN A 94 -9.04 -2.58 4.08
N VAL A 95 -9.28 -3.68 4.78
CA VAL A 95 -9.72 -3.63 6.18
C VAL A 95 -8.52 -3.18 7.01
N PRO A 96 -8.61 -2.07 7.75
CA PRO A 96 -7.49 -1.60 8.56
C PRO A 96 -7.22 -2.61 9.67
N ASP A 97 -5.99 -3.15 9.68
CA ASP A 97 -5.48 -4.09 10.66
C ASP A 97 -4.07 -3.64 11.10
N ASP A 98 -3.61 -4.05 12.28
CA ASP A 98 -2.25 -3.73 12.76
C ASP A 98 -1.19 -4.17 11.73
N ASP A 99 -1.37 -5.33 11.09
CA ASP A 99 -0.48 -5.81 10.03
C ASP A 99 -0.45 -4.88 8.80
N SER A 100 -1.59 -4.27 8.46
CA SER A 100 -1.67 -3.34 7.32
C SER A 100 -0.88 -2.06 7.59
N ARG A 101 -0.86 -1.59 8.84
CA ARG A 101 -0.14 -0.38 9.25
C ARG A 101 1.37 -0.60 9.28
N GLU A 102 1.80 -1.76 9.76
CA GLU A 102 3.22 -2.13 9.78
C GLU A 102 3.79 -2.35 8.37
N LEU A 103 2.98 -2.85 7.44
CA LEU A 103 3.43 -3.16 6.07
C LEU A 103 3.33 -1.97 5.12
N LEU A 104 2.26 -1.18 5.20
CA LEU A 104 1.97 -0.11 4.24
C LEU A 104 2.46 1.27 4.74
N GLY A 105 2.68 1.41 6.04
CA GLY A 105 2.99 2.68 6.69
C GLY A 105 1.78 3.61 6.82
N GLY A 106 1.95 4.71 7.55
CA GLY A 106 0.90 5.73 7.71
C GLY A 106 -0.34 5.23 8.45
N ASP A 107 -1.51 5.50 7.89
CA ASP A 107 -2.81 5.00 8.35
C ASP A 107 -3.08 3.53 7.93
N GLY A 108 -2.15 2.91 7.20
CA GLY A 108 -2.25 1.51 6.80
C GLY A 108 -3.38 1.26 5.81
N LYS A 109 -3.84 2.30 5.11
CA LYS A 109 -5.01 2.25 4.25
C LYS A 109 -4.64 2.41 2.77
N ILE A 110 -5.22 1.57 1.93
CA ILE A 110 -5.18 1.68 0.48
C ILE A 110 -6.63 1.62 0.00
N VAL A 111 -7.05 2.70 -0.65
CA VAL A 111 -8.35 2.81 -1.32
C VAL A 111 -8.08 3.01 -2.80
N ILE A 112 -8.57 2.07 -3.61
CA ILE A 112 -8.56 2.18 -5.07
C ILE A 112 -10.00 2.51 -5.47
N SER A 113 -10.31 3.78 -5.66
CA SER A 113 -11.59 4.20 -6.21
C SER A 113 -11.60 4.05 -7.73
N ALA A 114 -12.67 3.48 -8.25
CA ALA A 114 -13.02 3.53 -9.66
C ALA A 114 -14.12 4.58 -9.81
N THR A 115 -13.76 5.86 -9.69
CA THR A 115 -14.64 6.98 -10.00
C THR A 115 -14.03 7.68 -11.21
N GLU A 116 -14.81 7.67 -12.30
CA GLU A 116 -14.73 8.38 -13.59
C GLU A 116 -13.35 8.80 -14.14
#